data_AF-A0A2P6MD54-F1
#
_entry.id   AF-A0A2P6MD54-F1
#
_cell.length_a   1.000
_cell.length_b   1.000
_cell.length_c   1.000
_cell.angle_alpha   90.00
_cell.angle_beta   90.00
_cell.angle_gamma   90.00
#
_symmetry.space_group_name_H-M   'P 1'
#
loop_
_entity.id
_entity.type
_entity.pdbx_description
1 polymer ?
#
loop_
_entity_poly.entity_id
_entity_poly.type
_entity_poly.pdbx_seq_one_letter_code
_entity_poly.pdbx_strand_id
1 'polypeptide(L)' 'MAAKKRKLRRTKDDELIYYLDQIKTRLDQHEAYLENSLDAGEDIQALARTERAKYWFLLREARVRGTTFY' A
#
# COMPACT_ATOMS: atom_id res chain seq x y z
N MET A 1 -5.25 31.27 -2.10
CA MET A 1 -5.82 29.99 -2.60
C MET A 1 -4.75 28.92 -2.89
N ALA A 2 -3.71 29.22 -3.68
CA ALA A 2 -2.71 28.22 -4.11
C ALA A 2 -1.91 27.55 -2.97
N ALA A 3 -1.54 28.28 -1.91
CA ALA A 3 -0.80 27.74 -0.77
C ALA A 3 -1.60 26.69 0.01
N LYS A 4 -2.91 26.92 0.22
CA LYS A 4 -3.80 25.94 0.86
C LYS A 4 -3.91 24.66 0.02
N LYS A 5 -4.04 24.80 -1.30
CA LYS A 5 -4.08 23.65 -2.24
C LYS A 5 -2.78 22.85 -2.22
N ARG A 6 -1.62 23.52 -2.18
CA ARG A 6 -0.31 22.87 -2.08
C ARG A 6 -0.13 22.13 -0.75
N LYS A 7 -0.53 22.75 0.36
CA LYS A 7 -0.50 22.11 1.69
C LYS A 7 -1.38 20.85 1.71
N LEU A 8 -2.62 20.95 1.21
CA LEU A 8 -3.53 19.82 1.15
C LEU A 8 -2.96 18.67 0.29
N ARG A 9 -2.34 18.99 -0.86
CA ARG A 9 -1.69 17.97 -1.69
C ARG A 9 -0.61 17.22 -0.91
N ARG A 10 0.29 17.95 -0.25
CA ARG A 10 1.35 17.34 0.58
C ARG A 10 0.76 16.42 1.66
N THR A 11 -0.24 16.89 2.40
CA THR A 11 -0.90 16.05 3.41
C THR A 11 -1.49 14.77 2.82
N LYS A 12 -2.07 14.83 1.61
CA LYS A 12 -2.61 13.64 0.94
C LYS A 12 -1.54 12.73 0.35
N ASP A 13 -0.38 13.28 0.01
CA ASP A 13 0.79 12.53 -0.40
C ASP A 13 1.41 11.81 0.82
N ASP A 14 1.50 12.48 1.96
CA ASP A 14 1.96 11.89 3.23
C ASP A 14 1.03 10.75 3.68
N GLU A 15 -0.30 10.96 3.62
CA GLU A 15 -1.29 9.91 3.88
C GLU A 15 -1.14 8.73 2.90
N LEU A 16 -0.91 8.99 1.61
CA LEU A 16 -0.70 7.95 0.61
C LEU A 16 0.53 7.10 0.94
N ILE A 17 1.65 7.73 1.30
CA ILE A 17 2.89 7.05 1.69
C ILE A 17 2.65 6.21 2.94
N TYR A 18 1.98 6.78 3.95
CA TYR A 18 1.62 6.06 5.18
C TYR A 18 0.84 4.78 4.89
N TYR A 19 -0.22 4.85 4.06
CA TYR A 19 -1.00 3.66 3.71
C TYR A 19 -0.23 2.66 2.86
N LEU A 20 0.65 3.13 1.97
CA LEU A 20 1.53 2.27 1.18
C LEU A 20 2.41 1.40 2.06
N ASP A 21 3.01 1.99 3.10
CA ASP A 21 3.89 1.30 4.04
C ASP A 21 3.13 0.28 4.92
N GLN A 22 1.94 0.68 5.40
CA GLN A 22 1.06 -0.22 6.16
C GLN A 22 0.62 -1.44 5.35
N ILE A 23 0.20 -1.23 4.10
CA ILE A 23 -0.23 -2.33 3.23
C ILE A 23 0.96 -3.20 2.84
N LYS A 24 2.13 -2.61 2.57
CA LYS A 24 3.35 -3.37 2.31
C LYS A 24 3.69 -4.28 3.48
N THR A 25 3.67 -3.77 4.70
CA THR A 25 3.95 -4.56 5.91
C THR A 25 2.99 -5.74 6.04
N ARG A 26 1.68 -5.53 5.79
CA ARG A 26 0.70 -6.62 5.80
C ARG A 26 0.93 -7.62 4.69
N LEU A 27 1.23 -7.16 3.48
CA LEU A 27 1.52 -8.04 2.35
C LEU A 27 2.73 -8.93 2.65
N ASP A 28 3.82 -8.33 3.14
CA ASP A 28 5.05 -9.04 3.49
C ASP A 28 4.77 -10.11 4.59
N GLN A 29 3.92 -9.80 5.58
CA GLN A 29 3.47 -10.77 6.58
C GLN A 29 2.65 -11.91 5.96
N HIS A 30 1.66 -11.60 5.14
CA HIS A 30 0.82 -12.59 4.49
C HIS A 30 1.63 -13.49 3.55
N GLU A 31 2.58 -12.94 2.80
CA GLU A 31 3.48 -13.69 1.93
C GLU A 31 4.38 -14.62 2.75
N ALA A 32 4.97 -14.13 3.85
CA ALA A 32 5.73 -14.98 4.77
C ALA A 32 4.89 -16.14 5.35
N TYR A 33 3.62 -15.90 5.70
CA TYR A 33 2.72 -16.96 6.15
C TYR A 33 2.41 -17.99 5.05
N LEU A 34 2.20 -17.54 3.81
CA LEU A 34 1.95 -18.42 2.68
C LEU A 34 3.18 -19.27 2.33
N GLU A 35 4.38 -18.70 2.43
CA GLU A 35 5.64 -19.41 2.13
C GLU A 35 5.97 -20.48 3.18
N ASN A 36 5.63 -20.23 4.47
CA ASN A 36 5.99 -21.11 5.57
C ASN A 36 4.87 -22.10 5.97
N SER A 37 3.67 -22.00 5.38
CA SER A 37 2.55 -22.89 5.70
C SER A 37 2.32 -23.93 4.61
N LEU A 38 2.31 -25.21 4.99
CA LEU A 38 2.05 -26.35 4.09
C LEU A 38 0.57 -26.44 3.63
N ASP A 39 -0.34 -25.79 4.36
CA ASP A 39 -1.78 -25.75 4.06
C ASP A 39 -2.34 -24.35 4.36
N ALA A 40 -1.95 -23.38 3.55
CA ALA A 40 -2.53 -22.05 3.63
C ALA A 40 -3.95 -22.05 3.07
N GLY A 41 -4.93 -21.99 3.97
CA GLY A 41 -6.36 -21.96 3.63
C GLY A 41 -6.68 -20.88 2.57
N GLU A 42 -7.65 -21.20 1.70
CA GLU A 42 -8.05 -20.38 0.55
C GLU A 42 -8.37 -18.92 0.93
N ASP A 43 -8.91 -18.70 2.13
CA ASP A 43 -9.21 -17.38 2.68
C ASP A 43 -7.96 -16.50 2.83
N ILE A 44 -6.84 -17.08 3.30
CA ILE A 44 -5.58 -16.35 3.47
C ILE A 44 -5.01 -15.97 2.10
N GLN A 45 -5.13 -16.84 1.11
CA GLN A 45 -4.72 -16.56 -0.26
C GLN A 45 -5.56 -15.45 -0.89
N ALA A 46 -6.88 -15.46 -0.67
CA ALA A 46 -7.78 -14.41 -1.15
C ALA A 46 -7.47 -13.05 -0.50
N LEU A 47 -7.18 -13.03 0.81
CA LEU A 47 -6.74 -11.83 1.53
C LEU A 47 -5.41 -11.31 0.99
N ALA A 48 -4.41 -12.17 0.81
CA ALA A 48 -3.10 -11.79 0.27
C ALA A 48 -3.22 -11.19 -1.15
N ARG A 49 -4.04 -11.79 -2.03
CA ARG A 49 -4.32 -11.25 -3.37
C ARG A 49 -4.94 -9.85 -3.29
N THR A 50 -5.86 -9.65 -2.35
CA THR A 50 -6.55 -8.36 -2.16
C THR A 50 -5.59 -7.29 -1.65
N GLU A 51 -4.78 -7.59 -0.64
CA GLU A 51 -3.76 -6.66 -0.13
C GLU A 51 -2.73 -6.32 -1.20
N ARG A 52 -2.31 -7.30 -2.00
CA ARG A 52 -1.42 -7.07 -3.15
C ARG A 52 -2.04 -6.11 -4.17
N ALA A 53 -3.32 -6.29 -4.50
CA ALA A 53 -4.02 -5.38 -5.42
C ALA A 53 -4.09 -3.94 -4.87
N LYS A 54 -4.37 -3.77 -3.57
CA LYS A 54 -4.35 -2.46 -2.91
C LYS A 54 -2.96 -1.82 -2.98
N TYR A 55 -1.91 -2.59 -2.70
CA TYR A 55 -0.53 -2.11 -2.77
C TYR A 55 -0.20 -1.58 -4.17
N TRP A 56 -0.47 -2.37 -5.21
CA TRP A 56 -0.21 -1.97 -6.60
C TRP A 56 -1.00 -0.73 -7.02
N PHE A 57 -2.26 -0.63 -6.59
CA PHE A 57 -3.08 0.54 -6.85
C PHE A 57 -2.46 1.80 -6.25
N LEU A 58 -2.09 1.78 -4.96
CA LEU A 58 -1.49 2.94 -4.29
C LEU A 58 -0.09 3.26 -4.82
N LEU A 59 0.71 2.24 -5.17
CA LEU A 59 2.02 2.43 -5.80
C LEU A 59 1.89 3.12 -7.16
N ARG A 60 0.89 2.74 -7.95
CA ARG A 60 0.58 3.42 -9.21
C ARG A 60 0.16 4.88 -8.96
N GLU A 61 -0.70 5.13 -7.98
CA GLU A 61 -1.11 6.48 -7.61
C GLU A 61 0.07 7.36 -7.19
N ALA A 62 0.98 6.82 -6.36
CA ALA A 62 2.20 7.52 -5.94
C ALA A 62 3.07 7.90 -7.15
N ARG A 63 3.24 6.97 -8.10
CA ARG A 63 3.99 7.21 -9.33
C ARG A 63 3.35 8.29 -10.20
N VAL A 64 2.02 8.26 -10.38
CA VAL A 64 1.29 9.27 -11.16
C VAL A 64 1.39 10.66 -10.53
N ARG A 65 1.40 10.73 -9.19
CA ARG A 65 1.51 11.99 -8.45
C ARG A 65 2.93 12.54 -8.39
N GLY A 66 3.93 11.71 -8.68
CA GLY A 66 5.34 12.06 -8.50
C GLY A 66 5.68 12.28 -7.04
N THR A 67 5.04 11.54 -6.12
CA THR A 67 5.36 11.61 -4.69
C THR A 67 6.77 11.11 -4.45
N THR A 68 7.52 11.84 -3.64
CA THR A 68 8.86 11.46 -3.24
C THR A 68 8.81 10.85 -1.84
N PHE A 69 9.40 9.67 -1.68
CA PHE A 69 9.61 9.04 -0.39
C PHE A 69 10.88 9.66 0.21
N TYR A 70 10.75 10.47 1.26
CA TYR A 70 11.87 11.12 1.96
C TYR A 70 12.02 10.55 3.36
#